data_AF-A0A8J7B0H9-F1
#
_entry.id   AF-A0A8J7B0H9-F1
#
_cell.length_a   1.000
_cell.length_b   1.000
_cell.length_c   1.000
_cell.angle_alpha   90.00
_cell.angle_beta   90.00
_cell.angle_gamma   90.00
#
_symmetry.space_group_name_H-M   'P 1'
#
loop_
_entity.id
_entity.type
_entity.pdbx_description
1 polymer ?
#
loop_
_entity_poly.entity_id
_entity_poly.type
_entity_poly.pdbx_seq_one_letter_code
_entity_poly.pdbx_strand_id
1 'polypeptide(L)'
;MNTPAHAVLNLLLLGRKSRPENHFPILLGAILPDLPMFAFYFWEKVVRRIPESVIWSHSYYDPSWQGFFDLFNSLPLAIIGMVICYYYGASRWLALLASMALHALEDLPLHGDDAHRHFFPLSNWRFESPISYWDPNRYGTIVSLLEAIAVLGICFILLRRHTSLKARTGIALIVAIYIAYGGYALLVWG
;
A
#
# COMPACT_ATOMS: atom_id res chain seq x y z
N MET A 1 -3.33 -4.66 2.17
CA MET A 1 -3.80 -4.89 0.78
C MET A 1 -2.58 -4.89 -0.13
N ASN A 2 -2.65 -5.37 -1.38
CA ASN A 2 -1.45 -5.34 -2.24
C ASN A 2 -1.17 -3.93 -2.79
N THR A 3 0.11 -3.53 -2.88
CA THR A 3 0.56 -2.20 -3.39
C THR A 3 -0.14 -1.71 -4.66
N PRO A 4 -0.34 -2.53 -5.71
CA PRO A 4 -1.00 -2.05 -6.93
C PRO A 4 -2.47 -1.68 -6.69
N ALA A 5 -3.14 -2.32 -5.73
CA ALA A 5 -4.50 -1.99 -5.35
C ALA A 5 -4.58 -0.62 -4.65
N HIS A 6 -3.62 -0.32 -3.77
CA HIS A 6 -3.48 1.00 -3.16
C HIS A 6 -3.33 2.07 -4.23
N ALA A 7 -2.44 1.85 -5.20
CA ALA A 7 -2.16 2.80 -6.28
C ALA A 7 -3.42 3.16 -7.10
N VAL A 8 -4.22 2.17 -7.50
CA VAL A 8 -5.42 2.44 -8.32
C VAL A 8 -6.55 3.06 -7.51
N LEU A 9 -6.74 2.64 -6.26
CA LEU A 9 -7.79 3.18 -5.39
C LEU A 9 -7.48 4.63 -5.00
N ASN A 10 -6.23 4.92 -4.64
CA ASN A 10 -5.76 6.28 -4.37
C ASN A 10 -5.94 7.20 -5.58
N LEU A 11 -5.55 6.76 -6.78
CA LEU A 11 -5.80 7.53 -8.01
C LEU A 11 -7.29 7.74 -8.30
N LEU A 12 -8.13 6.74 -8.03
CA LEU A 12 -9.57 6.86 -8.24
C LEU A 12 -10.20 7.91 -7.32
N LEU A 13 -9.81 7.93 -6.05
CA LEU A 13 -10.41 8.77 -5.01
C LEU A 13 -9.80 10.18 -4.97
N LEU A 14 -8.48 10.30 -5.12
CA LEU A 14 -7.75 11.57 -4.99
C LEU A 14 -7.35 12.20 -6.34
N GLY A 15 -7.24 11.39 -7.41
CA GLY A 15 -6.74 11.80 -8.73
C GLY A 15 -7.72 12.63 -9.55
N ARG A 16 -7.95 13.88 -9.15
CA ARG A 16 -8.87 14.79 -9.86
C ARG A 16 -8.32 15.22 -11.22
N LYS A 17 -9.19 15.30 -12.24
CA LYS A 17 -8.82 15.78 -13.59
C LYS A 17 -8.39 17.25 -13.63
N SER A 18 -8.90 18.07 -12.72
CA SER A 18 -8.58 19.50 -12.63
C SER A 18 -7.21 19.79 -12.01
N ARG A 19 -6.56 18.79 -11.41
CA ARG A 19 -5.22 18.91 -10.80
C ARG A 19 -4.33 17.72 -11.19
N PRO A 20 -3.99 17.55 -12.49
CA PRO A 20 -3.17 16.44 -12.96
C PRO A 20 -1.76 16.42 -12.35
N GLU A 21 -1.25 17.56 -11.90
CA GLU A 21 0.03 17.70 -11.20
C GLU A 21 0.11 16.89 -9.89
N ASN A 22 -1.04 16.51 -9.31
CA ASN A 22 -1.13 15.70 -8.10
C ASN A 22 -1.12 14.20 -8.35
N HIS A 23 -1.31 13.73 -9.59
CA HIS A 23 -1.41 12.28 -9.88
C HIS A 23 -0.13 11.52 -9.51
N PHE A 24 1.03 12.10 -9.81
CA PHE A 24 2.31 11.47 -9.46
C PHE A 24 2.58 11.48 -7.94
N PRO A 25 2.40 12.60 -7.20
CA PRO A 25 2.43 12.59 -5.74
C PRO A 25 1.48 11.57 -5.10
N ILE A 26 0.26 11.41 -5.64
CA ILE A 26 -0.70 10.41 -5.17
C ILE A 26 -0.15 8.99 -5.40
N LEU A 27 0.34 8.68 -6.61
CA LEU A 27 0.96 7.37 -6.86
C LEU A 27 2.13 7.08 -5.92
N LEU A 28 2.99 8.07 -5.68
CA LEU A 28 4.08 7.92 -4.71
C LEU A 28 3.54 7.69 -3.31
N GLY A 29 2.53 8.45 -2.87
CA GLY A 29 1.94 8.29 -1.55
C GLY A 29 1.27 6.93 -1.34
N ALA A 30 0.75 6.31 -2.39
CA ALA A 30 0.18 4.97 -2.33
C ALA A 30 1.22 3.83 -2.26
N ILE A 31 2.46 4.09 -2.70
CA ILE A 31 3.55 3.10 -2.74
C ILE A 31 4.51 3.26 -1.57
N LEU A 32 4.74 4.50 -1.13
CA LEU A 32 5.75 4.84 -0.14
C LEU A 32 5.56 4.09 1.20
N PRO A 33 4.34 3.86 1.70
CA PRO A 33 4.12 3.06 2.91
C PRO A 33 4.64 1.61 2.84
N ASP A 34 4.58 1.00 1.65
CA ASP A 34 5.07 -0.37 1.41
C ASP A 34 6.57 -0.45 1.11
N LEU A 35 7.21 0.66 0.76
CA LEU A 35 8.63 0.67 0.36
C LEU A 35 9.56 0.05 1.42
N PRO A 36 9.37 0.32 2.73
CA PRO A 36 10.05 -0.40 3.79
C PRO A 36 9.94 -1.94 3.70
N MET A 37 8.77 -2.48 3.36
CA MET A 37 8.54 -3.92 3.24
C MET A 37 9.38 -4.53 2.10
N PHE A 38 9.45 -3.84 0.96
CA PHE A 38 10.31 -4.28 -0.15
C PHE A 38 11.80 -4.24 0.21
N ALA A 39 12.23 -3.20 0.92
CA ALA A 39 13.61 -3.08 1.39
C ALA A 39 13.97 -4.18 2.40
N PHE A 40 13.07 -4.44 3.36
CA PHE A 40 13.15 -5.55 4.31
C PHE A 40 13.28 -6.89 3.59
N TYR A 41 12.34 -7.20 2.70
CA TYR A 41 12.31 -8.48 2.03
C TYR A 41 13.56 -8.69 1.16
N PHE A 42 13.97 -7.67 0.40
CA PHE A 42 15.21 -7.74 -0.38
C PHE A 42 16.44 -7.97 0.49
N TRP A 43 16.56 -7.26 1.61
CA TRP A 43 17.68 -7.42 2.53
C TRP A 43 17.72 -8.83 3.15
N GLU A 44 16.61 -9.30 3.70
CA GLU A 44 16.54 -10.61 4.35
C GLU A 44 16.68 -11.77 3.35
N LYS A 45 15.98 -11.69 2.21
CA LYS A 45 15.95 -12.77 1.21
C LYS A 45 17.19 -12.80 0.32
N VAL A 46 17.63 -11.67 -0.21
CA VAL A 46 18.68 -11.62 -1.24
C VAL A 46 20.06 -11.43 -0.62
N VAL A 47 20.20 -10.49 0.31
CA VAL A 47 21.50 -10.16 0.92
C VAL A 47 21.85 -11.17 2.02
N ARG A 48 20.94 -11.38 2.98
CA ARG A 48 21.16 -12.29 4.12
C ARG A 48 20.83 -13.76 3.80
N ARG A 49 20.10 -14.02 2.71
CA ARG A 49 19.71 -15.38 2.26
C ARG A 49 18.96 -16.18 3.33
N ILE A 50 18.11 -15.50 4.09
CA ILE A 50 17.29 -16.14 5.13
C ILE A 50 16.13 -16.92 4.46
N PRO A 51 15.81 -18.15 4.94
CA PRO A 51 14.65 -18.89 4.45
C PRO A 51 13.33 -18.14 4.70
N GLU A 52 12.38 -18.20 3.77
CA GLU A 52 11.14 -17.39 3.85
C GLU A 52 10.31 -17.68 5.10
N SER A 53 10.25 -18.95 5.52
CA SER A 53 9.58 -19.31 6.76
C SER A 53 10.11 -18.51 7.94
N VAL A 54 11.44 -18.31 8.03
CA VAL A 54 12.09 -17.55 9.09
C VAL A 54 11.93 -16.04 8.89
N ILE A 55 11.95 -15.55 7.65
CA ILE A 55 11.71 -14.13 7.35
C ILE A 55 10.35 -13.72 7.91
N TRP A 56 9.31 -14.48 7.59
CA TRP A 56 7.93 -14.12 7.93
C TRP A 56 7.54 -14.50 9.36
N SER A 57 8.14 -15.53 9.96
CA SER A 57 7.83 -15.91 11.36
C SER A 57 8.70 -15.22 12.41
N HIS A 58 9.88 -14.70 12.05
CA HIS A 58 10.81 -14.09 12.99
C HIS A 58 11.31 -12.71 12.54
N SER A 59 11.99 -12.61 11.39
CA SER A 59 12.64 -11.34 10.99
C SER A 59 11.63 -10.20 10.82
N TYR A 60 10.41 -10.49 10.35
CA TYR A 60 9.33 -9.52 10.17
C TYR A 60 8.94 -8.85 11.48
N TYR A 61 8.98 -9.59 12.59
CA TYR A 61 8.62 -9.13 13.93
C TYR A 61 9.78 -8.46 14.68
N ASP A 62 10.94 -8.28 14.05
CA ASP A 62 12.04 -7.51 14.65
C ASP A 62 11.58 -6.07 14.96
N PRO A 63 11.81 -5.56 16.18
CA PRO A 63 11.35 -4.23 16.58
C PRO A 63 11.85 -3.09 15.69
N SER A 64 13.05 -3.24 15.10
CA SER A 64 13.66 -2.23 14.23
C SER A 64 12.92 -2.16 12.90
N TRP A 65 12.62 -3.33 12.31
CA TRP A 65 11.85 -3.42 11.08
C TRP A 65 10.41 -2.96 11.30
N GLN A 66 9.75 -3.45 12.34
CA GLN A 66 8.40 -3.01 12.71
C GLN A 66 8.34 -1.49 12.90
N GLY A 67 9.27 -0.90 13.65
CA GLY A 67 9.34 0.56 13.82
C GLY A 67 9.52 1.31 12.50
N PHE A 68 10.27 0.76 11.54
CA PHE A 68 10.44 1.35 10.23
C PHE A 68 9.16 1.26 9.38
N PHE A 69 8.43 0.14 9.44
CA PHE A 69 7.12 0.00 8.78
C PHE A 69 6.09 0.97 9.36
N ASP A 70 6.02 1.04 10.69
CA ASP A 70 5.06 1.88 11.41
C ASP A 70 5.29 3.37 11.19
N LEU A 71 6.55 3.79 11.01
CA LEU A 71 6.87 5.18 10.67
C LEU A 71 6.21 5.62 9.36
N PHE A 72 6.23 4.74 8.36
CA PHE A 72 5.69 5.01 7.03
C PHE A 72 4.16 4.82 6.96
N ASN A 73 3.60 4.04 7.88
CA ASN A 73 2.16 3.77 8.01
C ASN A 73 1.46 4.61 9.11
N SER A 74 2.16 5.61 9.65
CA SER A 74 1.65 6.45 10.74
C SER A 74 0.63 7.49 10.25
N LEU A 75 -0.63 7.31 10.68
CA LEU A 75 -1.69 8.29 10.47
C LEU A 75 -1.41 9.62 11.20
N PRO A 76 -0.97 9.65 12.48
CA PRO A 76 -0.65 10.91 13.14
C PRO A 76 0.43 11.72 12.41
N LEU A 77 1.51 11.09 11.96
CA LEU A 77 2.59 11.78 11.25
C LEU A 77 2.12 12.28 9.88
N ALA A 78 1.34 11.48 9.15
CA ALA A 78 0.73 11.91 7.90
C ALA A 78 -0.18 13.13 8.12
N ILE A 79 -1.04 13.11 9.14
CA ILE A 79 -1.95 14.22 9.48
C ILE A 79 -1.19 15.49 9.84
N ILE A 80 -0.18 15.40 10.70
CA ILE A 80 0.67 16.56 11.07
C ILE A 80 1.32 17.14 9.81
N GLY A 81 1.90 16.30 8.96
CA GLY A 81 2.49 16.73 7.69
C GLY A 81 1.46 17.38 6.76
N MET A 82 0.24 16.84 6.68
CA MET A 82 -0.85 17.43 5.89
C MET A 82 -1.22 18.82 6.40
N VAL A 83 -1.34 19.03 7.70
CA VAL A 83 -1.63 20.34 8.30
C VAL A 83 -0.54 21.35 7.96
N ILE A 84 0.73 20.95 8.07
CA ILE A 84 1.87 21.80 7.69
C ILE A 84 1.81 22.14 6.19
N CYS A 85 1.62 21.13 5.33
CA CYS A 85 1.56 21.35 3.89
C CYS A 85 0.38 22.24 3.48
N TYR A 86 -0.77 22.10 4.15
CA TYR A 86 -1.92 22.95 3.94
C TYR A 86 -1.61 24.40 4.31
N TYR A 87 -1.02 24.64 5.49
CA TYR A 87 -0.66 25.98 5.97
C TYR A 87 0.30 26.70 5.01
N TYR A 88 1.29 26.00 4.45
CA TYR A 88 2.27 26.56 3.52
C TYR A 88 1.84 26.48 2.03
N GLY A 89 0.63 26.02 1.72
CA GLY A 89 0.14 25.91 0.33
C GLY A 89 0.88 24.86 -0.52
N ALA A 90 1.55 23.90 0.10
CA ALA A 90 2.34 22.84 -0.53
C ALA A 90 1.46 21.72 -1.09
N SER A 91 0.63 22.03 -2.09
CA SER A 91 -0.46 21.17 -2.60
C SER A 91 -0.02 19.77 -3.05
N ARG A 92 1.17 19.64 -3.67
CA ARG A 92 1.70 18.35 -4.14
C ARG A 92 2.09 17.43 -2.98
N TRP A 93 2.73 18.00 -1.95
CA TRP A 93 3.09 17.27 -0.73
C TRP A 93 1.86 16.89 0.10
N LEU A 94 0.87 17.80 0.16
CA LEU A 94 -0.43 17.49 0.74
C LEU A 94 -1.11 16.30 0.05
N ALA A 95 -1.07 16.24 -1.29
CA ALA A 95 -1.64 15.12 -2.04
C ALA A 95 -0.90 13.79 -1.78
N LEU A 96 0.43 13.84 -1.65
CA LEU A 96 1.24 12.67 -1.29
C LEU A 96 0.86 12.15 0.11
N LEU A 97 0.82 13.03 1.11
CA LEU A 97 0.53 12.64 2.49
C LEU A 97 -0.92 12.19 2.68
N ALA A 98 -1.87 12.80 1.97
CA ALA A 98 -3.25 12.34 1.94
C ALA A 98 -3.36 10.94 1.34
N SER A 99 -2.53 10.63 0.34
CA SER A 99 -2.47 9.31 -0.25
C SER A 99 -1.81 8.27 0.67
N MET A 100 -0.75 8.62 1.39
CA MET A 100 -0.19 7.75 2.44
C MET A 100 -1.19 7.47 3.55
N ALA A 101 -1.95 8.49 3.97
CA ALA A 101 -3.00 8.30 4.98
C ALA A 101 -4.12 7.39 4.46
N LEU A 102 -4.53 7.54 3.20
CA LEU A 102 -5.53 6.67 2.58
C LEU A 102 -5.03 5.23 2.45
N HIS A 103 -3.76 5.01 2.07
CA HIS A 103 -3.13 3.68 2.10
C HIS A 103 -3.25 3.04 3.50
N ALA A 104 -2.83 3.76 4.56
CA ALA A 104 -2.91 3.24 5.93
C ALA A 104 -4.37 2.94 6.37
N LEU A 105 -5.35 3.71 5.90
CA LEU A 105 -6.77 3.44 6.16
C LEU A 105 -7.30 2.23 5.39
N GLU A 106 -6.79 1.97 4.19
CA GLU A 106 -7.12 0.79 3.40
C GLU A 106 -6.57 -0.49 4.04
N ASP A 107 -5.39 -0.40 4.67
CA ASP A 107 -4.76 -1.51 5.38
C ASP A 107 -5.36 -1.80 6.74
N LEU A 108 -5.79 -0.77 7.47
CA LEU A 108 -6.34 -0.93 8.81
C LEU A 108 -7.33 -2.11 8.94
N PRO A 109 -8.34 -2.32 8.06
CA PRO A 109 -9.28 -3.44 8.18
C PRO A 109 -8.78 -4.79 7.62
N LEU A 110 -7.55 -4.87 7.10
CA LEU A 110 -7.07 -6.02 6.31
C LEU A 110 -5.81 -6.69 6.89
N HIS A 111 -5.34 -6.29 8.06
CA HIS A 111 -4.22 -6.94 8.75
C HIS A 111 -4.67 -7.56 10.07
N GLY A 112 -4.18 -8.77 10.34
CA GLY A 112 -4.48 -9.54 11.54
C GLY A 112 -3.37 -9.35 12.59
N ASP A 113 -2.60 -10.40 12.80
CA ASP A 113 -1.42 -10.44 13.67
C ASP A 113 -0.23 -9.63 13.10
N ASP A 114 -0.24 -9.36 11.80
CA ASP A 114 0.72 -8.55 11.06
C ASP A 114 0.39 -7.05 11.04
N ALA A 115 -0.58 -6.59 11.85
CA ALA A 115 -1.05 -5.22 11.84
C ALA A 115 0.02 -4.18 12.23
N HIS A 116 0.06 -3.08 11.46
CA HIS A 116 0.88 -1.91 11.76
C HIS A 116 0.32 -1.12 12.95
N ARG A 117 1.22 -0.46 13.68
CA ARG A 117 0.88 0.55 14.70
C ARG A 117 0.52 1.86 13.99
N HIS A 118 -0.64 1.93 13.35
CA HIS A 118 -1.06 3.12 12.59
C HIS A 118 -1.13 4.42 13.41
N PHE A 119 -1.18 4.34 14.74
CA PHE A 119 -1.16 5.49 15.65
C PHE A 119 0.23 5.80 16.25
N PHE A 120 1.29 5.14 15.77
CA PHE A 120 2.67 5.48 16.15
C PHE A 120 3.00 6.94 15.79
N PRO A 121 3.80 7.68 16.58
CA PRO A 121 4.38 7.32 17.87
C PRO A 121 3.46 7.61 19.07
N LEU A 122 2.21 8.02 18.84
CA LEU A 122 1.28 8.39 19.92
C LEU A 122 0.74 7.18 20.68
N SER A 123 0.62 6.03 20.01
CA SER A 123 0.14 4.79 20.60
C SER A 123 0.79 3.58 19.94
N ASN A 124 1.02 2.53 20.74
CA ASN A 124 1.44 1.21 20.26
C ASN A 124 0.26 0.29 19.92
N TRP A 125 -0.98 0.81 19.99
CA TRP A 125 -2.17 0.04 19.66
C TRP A 125 -2.16 -0.40 18.20
N ARG A 126 -2.63 -1.62 17.98
CA ARG A 126 -2.82 -2.25 16.66
C ARG A 126 -4.28 -2.66 16.56
N PHE A 127 -4.87 -2.47 15.39
CA PHE A 127 -6.16 -3.06 15.09
C PHE A 127 -5.92 -4.44 14.48
N GLU A 128 -6.08 -5.49 15.28
CA GLU A 128 -6.01 -6.87 14.79
C GLU A 128 -7.35 -7.23 14.12
N SER A 129 -7.42 -7.03 12.81
CA SER A 129 -8.65 -7.29 12.06
C SER A 129 -8.98 -8.79 12.03
N PRO A 130 -10.27 -9.17 12.15
CA PRO A 130 -10.69 -10.56 11.89
C PRO A 130 -10.61 -10.93 10.40
N ILE A 131 -10.34 -9.96 9.53
CA ILE A 131 -10.22 -10.11 8.08
C ILE A 131 -8.78 -9.80 7.68
N SER A 132 -8.18 -10.68 6.88
CA SER A 132 -6.85 -10.48 6.29
C SER A 132 -6.95 -10.45 4.77
N TYR A 133 -6.08 -9.69 4.11
CA TYR A 133 -5.95 -9.75 2.65
C TYR A 133 -5.18 -10.99 2.16
N TRP A 134 -4.49 -11.71 3.05
CA TRP A 134 -3.63 -12.84 2.68
C TRP A 134 -3.88 -14.13 3.49
N ASP A 135 -4.21 -14.04 4.79
CA ASP A 135 -4.40 -15.25 5.64
C ASP A 135 -5.70 -15.98 5.30
N PRO A 136 -5.66 -17.22 4.78
CA PRO A 136 -6.85 -18.00 4.45
C PRO A 136 -7.78 -18.25 5.64
N ASN A 137 -7.24 -18.32 6.87
CA ASN A 137 -8.03 -18.50 8.09
C ASN A 137 -8.83 -17.25 8.48
N ARG A 138 -8.50 -16.10 7.86
CA ARG A 138 -9.16 -14.80 8.05
C ARG A 138 -9.73 -14.27 6.73
N TYR A 139 -10.34 -15.16 5.94
CA TYR A 139 -10.99 -14.84 4.66
C TYR A 139 -10.05 -14.34 3.54
N GLY A 140 -8.73 -14.49 3.68
CA GLY A 140 -7.72 -14.00 2.72
C GLY A 140 -7.95 -14.44 1.28
N THR A 141 -8.39 -15.69 1.05
CA THR A 141 -8.72 -16.18 -0.30
C THR A 141 -9.89 -15.41 -0.94
N ILE A 142 -10.90 -15.06 -0.14
CA ILE A 142 -12.07 -14.31 -0.62
C ILE A 142 -11.68 -12.84 -0.82
N VAL A 143 -10.98 -12.25 0.15
CA VAL A 143 -10.56 -10.85 0.11
C VAL A 143 -9.62 -10.59 -1.07
N SER A 144 -8.62 -11.45 -1.30
CA SER A 144 -7.71 -11.32 -2.44
C SER A 144 -8.43 -11.41 -3.79
N LEU A 145 -9.45 -12.28 -3.91
CA LEU A 145 -10.29 -12.33 -5.11
C LEU A 145 -11.11 -11.04 -5.29
N LEU A 146 -11.74 -10.55 -4.22
CA LEU A 146 -12.52 -9.31 -4.25
C LEU A 146 -11.61 -8.10 -4.58
N GLU A 147 -10.41 -8.07 -4.00
CA GLU A 147 -9.38 -7.08 -4.29
C GLU A 147 -9.00 -7.11 -5.77
N ALA A 148 -8.73 -8.29 -6.34
CA ALA A 148 -8.40 -8.43 -7.76
C ALA A 148 -9.52 -7.92 -8.67
N ILE A 149 -10.77 -8.26 -8.37
CA ILE A 149 -11.94 -7.76 -9.11
C ILE A 149 -12.05 -6.23 -8.99
N ALA A 150 -11.86 -5.69 -7.78
CA ALA A 150 -11.88 -4.25 -7.54
C ALA A 150 -10.78 -3.54 -8.35
N VAL A 151 -9.54 -4.03 -8.31
CA VAL A 151 -8.42 -3.48 -9.08
C VAL A 151 -8.74 -3.43 -10.56
N LEU A 152 -9.22 -4.52 -11.15
CA LEU A 152 -9.58 -4.58 -12.57
C LEU A 152 -10.73 -3.61 -12.90
N GLY A 153 -11.76 -3.54 -12.06
CA GLY A 153 -12.88 -2.61 -12.21
C GLY A 153 -12.42 -1.14 -12.14
N ILE A 154 -11.57 -0.80 -11.19
CA ILE A 154 -11.02 0.55 -11.03
C ILE A 154 -10.11 0.91 -12.21
N CYS A 155 -9.23 0.01 -12.65
CA CYS A 155 -8.41 0.19 -13.84
C CYS A 155 -9.27 0.48 -15.08
N PHE A 156 -10.37 -0.26 -15.28
CA PHE A 156 -11.31 0.00 -16.35
C PHE A 156 -11.93 1.41 -16.25
N ILE A 157 -12.38 1.82 -15.05
CA ILE A 157 -12.92 3.17 -14.82
C ILE A 157 -11.86 4.24 -15.14
N LEU A 158 -10.62 4.06 -14.68
CA LEU A 158 -9.52 5.00 -14.94
C LEU A 158 -9.17 5.09 -16.42
N LEU A 159 -9.16 3.97 -17.16
CA LEU A 159 -8.96 3.96 -18.61
C LEU A 159 -10.08 4.70 -19.37
N ARG A 160 -11.31 4.66 -18.87
CA ARG A 160 -12.44 5.44 -19.41
C ARG A 160 -12.33 6.92 -19.05
N ARG A 161 -11.78 7.25 -17.88
CA ARG A 161 -11.59 8.63 -17.42
C ARG A 161 -10.42 9.32 -18.12
N HIS A 162 -9.34 8.61 -18.44
CA HIS A 162 -8.12 9.18 -19.01
C HIS A 162 -7.80 8.59 -20.38
N THR A 163 -7.79 9.44 -21.40
CA THR A 163 -7.55 9.03 -22.80
C THR A 163 -6.10 9.18 -23.25
N SER A 164 -5.24 9.82 -22.44
CA SER A 164 -3.83 10.03 -22.80
C SER A 164 -3.05 8.71 -22.81
N LEU A 165 -2.13 8.57 -23.76
CA LEU A 165 -1.30 7.37 -23.88
C LEU A 165 -0.51 7.10 -22.60
N LYS A 166 0.05 8.15 -21.99
CA LYS A 166 0.80 8.06 -20.72
C LYS A 166 -0.03 7.44 -19.59
N ALA A 167 -1.28 7.87 -19.42
CA ALA A 167 -2.15 7.33 -18.38
C ALA A 167 -2.50 5.86 -18.65
N ARG A 168 -2.78 5.52 -19.92
CA ARG A 168 -3.07 4.14 -20.32
C ARG A 168 -1.89 3.21 -20.11
N THR A 169 -0.67 3.64 -20.48
CA THR A 169 0.56 2.88 -20.23
C THR A 169 0.80 2.69 -18.73
N GLY A 170 0.58 3.73 -17.92
CA GLY A 170 0.71 3.62 -16.46
C GLY A 170 -0.26 2.61 -15.85
N ILE A 171 -1.54 2.66 -16.24
CA ILE A 171 -2.55 1.70 -15.78
C ILE A 171 -2.22 0.28 -16.23
N ALA A 172 -1.80 0.11 -17.50
CA ALA A 172 -1.40 -1.19 -18.02
C ALA A 172 -0.20 -1.79 -17.25
N LEU A 173 0.78 -0.95 -16.87
CA LEU A 173 1.91 -1.37 -16.07
C LEU A 173 1.47 -1.84 -14.67
N ILE A 174 0.56 -1.12 -14.02
CA ILE A 174 0.01 -1.51 -12.71
C ILE A 174 -0.68 -2.88 -12.80
N VAL A 175 -1.51 -3.10 -13.83
CA VAL A 175 -2.16 -4.39 -14.06
C VAL A 175 -1.12 -5.50 -14.31
N ALA A 176 -0.09 -5.23 -15.11
CA ALA A 176 0.98 -6.19 -15.37
C ALA A 176 1.74 -6.57 -14.10
N ILE A 177 2.06 -5.60 -13.23
CA ILE A 177 2.70 -5.84 -11.93
C ILE A 177 1.80 -6.69 -11.04
N TYR A 178 0.50 -6.38 -10.98
CA TYR A 178 -0.46 -7.14 -10.18
C TYR A 178 -0.56 -8.61 -10.62
N ILE A 179 -0.65 -8.85 -11.93
CA ILE A 179 -0.66 -10.21 -12.50
C ILE A 179 0.65 -10.94 -12.23
N ALA A 180 1.79 -10.28 -12.42
CA ALA A 180 3.10 -10.87 -12.17
C ALA A 180 3.27 -11.27 -10.71
N TYR A 181 2.83 -10.42 -9.78
CA TYR A 181 2.82 -10.72 -8.35
C TYR A 181 1.90 -11.91 -8.02
N GLY A 182 0.67 -11.93 -8.54
CA GLY A 182 -0.23 -13.06 -8.34
C GLY A 182 0.35 -14.38 -8.87
N GLY A 183 1.01 -14.35 -10.02
CA GLY A 183 1.72 -15.53 -10.57
C GLY A 183 2.88 -15.98 -9.69
N TYR A 184 3.68 -15.04 -9.17
CA TYR A 184 4.75 -15.35 -8.21
C TYR A 184 4.21 -15.98 -6.93
N ALA A 185 3.17 -15.39 -6.34
CA ALA A 185 2.55 -15.88 -5.12
C ALA A 185 2.03 -17.32 -5.30
N LEU A 186 1.39 -17.63 -6.43
CA LEU A 186 0.93 -18.99 -6.74
C LEU A 186 2.08 -19.99 -6.93
N LEU A 187 3.22 -19.57 -7.47
CA LEU A 187 4.36 -20.47 -7.73
C LEU A 187 5.23 -20.72 -6.50
N VAL A 188 5.28 -19.76 -5.57
CA VAL A 188 6.16 -19.81 -4.40
C VAL A 188 5.40 -20.17 -3.12
N TRP A 189 4.14 -19.78 -3.01
CA TRP A 189 3.32 -19.97 -1.80
C TRP A 189 2.05 -20.81 -2.04
N GLY A 190 1.76 -21.21 -3.29
CA GLY A 190 0.67 -22.13 -3.64
C GLY A 190 1.11 -23.60 -3.67
#